data_AF-A0A1X0IJW2-F1
#
_entry.id   AF-A0A1X0IJW2-F1
#
_cell.length_a   1.000
_cell.length_b   1.000
_cell.length_c   1.000
_cell.angle_alpha   90.00
_cell.angle_beta   90.00
_cell.angle_gamma   90.00
#
_symmetry.space_group_name_H-M   'P 1'
#
loop_
_entity.id
_entity.type
_entity.pdbx_description
1 polymer ?
#
loop_
_entity_poly.entity_id
_entity_poly.type
_entity_poly.pdbx_seq_one_letter_code
_entity_poly.pdbx_strand_id
1 'polypeptide(L)'
;MNERAQFLVKYLGEQHGLCVTEDIAREDISTQVDRVGERMRIGRQAAKYYVTEDYLRKLGDHIAKAIREAQAADPRRGLRVVPPAD
;
A
#
# COMPACT_ATOMS: atom_id res chain seq x y z
N MET A 1 -0.88 -15.40 3.09
CA MET A 1 -1.15 -14.17 2.30
C MET A 1 -2.14 -13.30 3.04
N ASN A 2 -3.30 -13.83 3.46
CA ASN A 2 -4.31 -13.06 4.21
C ASN A 2 -3.78 -12.42 5.50
N GLU A 3 -3.01 -13.14 6.32
CA GLU A 3 -2.42 -12.57 7.55
C GLU A 3 -1.54 -11.33 7.28
N ARG A 4 -0.79 -11.36 6.18
CA ARG A 4 0.08 -10.24 5.77
C ARG A 4 -0.72 -9.07 5.21
N ALA A 5 -1.80 -9.35 4.48
CA ALA A 5 -2.72 -8.32 4.01
C ALA A 5 -3.41 -7.63 5.18
N GLN A 6 -3.89 -8.39 6.17
CA GLN A 6 -4.48 -7.85 7.39
C GLN A 6 -3.47 -7.04 8.20
N PHE A 7 -2.23 -7.51 8.32
CA PHE A 7 -1.15 -6.75 8.94
C PHE A 7 -0.94 -5.40 8.24
N LEU A 8 -0.85 -5.40 6.90
CA LEU A 8 -0.63 -4.17 6.13
C LEU A 8 -1.81 -3.19 6.26
N VAL A 9 -3.06 -3.67 6.19
CA VAL A 9 -4.26 -2.85 6.41
C VAL A 9 -4.24 -2.22 7.79
N LYS A 10 -3.98 -3.02 8.83
CA LYS A 10 -3.90 -2.54 10.21
C LYS A 10 -2.78 -1.51 10.38
N TYR A 11 -1.59 -1.79 9.82
CA TYR A 11 -0.45 -0.89 9.89
C TYR A 11 -0.72 0.46 9.22
N LEU A 12 -1.30 0.44 8.02
CA LEU A 12 -1.67 1.66 7.29
C LEU A 12 -2.74 2.47 8.03
N GLY A 13 -3.74 1.80 8.60
CA GLY A 13 -4.78 2.46 9.39
C GLY A 13 -4.25 3.07 10.69
N GLU A 14 -3.49 2.30 11.47
CA GLU A 14 -3.02 2.72 12.79
C GLU A 14 -1.87 3.72 12.74
N GLN A 15 -0.92 3.56 11.81
CA GLN A 15 0.29 4.40 11.78
C GLN A 15 0.16 5.59 10.83
N HIS A 16 -0.61 5.47 9.75
CA HIS A 16 -0.71 6.49 8.72
C HIS A 16 -2.12 7.06 8.54
N GLY A 17 -3.13 6.54 9.26
CA GLY A 17 -4.52 6.99 9.13
C GLY A 17 -5.15 6.64 7.78
N LEU A 18 -4.58 5.68 7.06
CA LEU A 18 -4.99 5.32 5.71
C LEU A 18 -5.93 4.12 5.73
N CYS A 19 -7.12 4.28 5.15
CA CYS A 19 -8.08 3.19 4.99
C CYS A 19 -7.85 2.51 3.63
N VAL A 20 -7.37 1.26 3.66
CA VAL A 20 -7.17 0.42 2.49
C VAL A 20 -7.91 -0.89 2.71
N THR A 21 -8.55 -1.42 1.66
CA THR A 21 -9.25 -2.70 1.75
C THR A 21 -8.26 -3.87 1.73
N GLU A 22 -8.65 -5.01 2.33
CA GLU A 22 -7.81 -6.20 2.34
C GLU A 22 -7.47 -6.68 0.92
N ASP A 23 -8.38 -6.53 -0.04
CA ASP A 23 -8.16 -6.95 -1.42
C ASP A 23 -7.05 -6.15 -2.10
N ILE A 24 -7.03 -4.83 -1.91
CA ILE A 24 -5.95 -3.95 -2.42
C ILE A 24 -4.62 -4.32 -1.76
N ALA A 25 -4.62 -4.51 -0.43
CA ALA A 25 -3.42 -4.92 0.29
C ALA A 25 -2.90 -6.28 -0.19
N ARG A 26 -3.78 -7.23 -0.51
CA ARG A 26 -3.43 -8.55 -1.04
C ARG A 26 -2.82 -8.44 -2.45
N GLU A 27 -3.38 -7.58 -3.30
CA GLU A 27 -2.85 -7.32 -4.64
C GLU A 27 -1.46 -6.68 -4.59
N ASP A 28 -1.26 -5.67 -3.74
CA ASP A 28 0.04 -5.03 -3.53
C ASP A 28 1.08 -6.03 -3.06
N ILE A 29 0.75 -6.85 -2.06
CA ILE A 29 1.66 -7.88 -1.53
C ILE A 29 1.97 -8.91 -2.62
N SER A 30 0.98 -9.31 -3.42
CA SER A 30 1.19 -10.26 -4.53
C SER A 30 2.16 -9.69 -5.56
N THR A 31 1.96 -8.43 -5.95
CA THR A 31 2.85 -7.71 -6.85
C THR A 31 4.28 -7.64 -6.31
N GLN A 32 4.45 -7.41 -5.01
CA GLN A 32 5.79 -7.39 -4.40
C GLN A 32 6.44 -8.77 -4.34
N VAL A 33 5.67 -9.84 -4.07
CA VAL A 33 6.18 -11.21 -4.15
C VAL A 33 6.69 -11.51 -5.57
N ASP A 34 5.94 -11.10 -6.59
CA ASP A 34 6.31 -11.34 -7.98
C ASP A 34 7.58 -10.56 -8.35
N ARG A 35 7.67 -9.28 -7.95
CA ARG A 35 8.89 -8.46 -8.10
C ARG A 35 10.12 -9.06 -7.41
N VAL A 36 9.96 -9.62 -6.21
CA VAL A 36 11.04 -10.30 -5.51
C VAL A 36 11.47 -11.56 -6.27
N GLY A 37 10.51 -12.35 -6.74
CA GLY A 37 10.76 -13.53 -7.55
C GLY A 37 11.55 -13.20 -8.83
N GLU A 38 11.14 -12.16 -9.54
CA GLU A 38 11.81 -11.67 -10.75
C GLU A 38 13.23 -11.18 -10.47
N ARG A 39 13.41 -10.32 -9.46
CA ARG A 39 14.71 -9.72 -9.14
C ARG A 39 15.72 -10.74 -8.64
N MET A 40 15.28 -11.69 -7.82
CA MET A 40 16.15 -12.72 -7.26
C MET A 40 16.25 -13.97 -8.15
N ARG A 41 15.47 -14.02 -9.26
CA ARG A 41 15.37 -15.19 -10.14
C ARG A 41 14.98 -16.47 -9.39
N ILE A 42 14.04 -16.34 -8.46
CA ILE A 42 13.51 -17.45 -7.65
C ILE A 42 12.02 -17.65 -7.91
N GLY A 43 11.53 -18.87 -7.64
CA GLY A 43 10.11 -19.17 -7.75
C GLY A 43 9.26 -18.36 -6.77
N ARG A 44 8.00 -18.09 -7.15
CA ARG A 44 7.03 -17.31 -6.35
C ARG A 44 6.90 -17.82 -4.91
N GLN A 45 6.96 -19.13 -4.71
CA GLN A 45 6.85 -19.73 -3.38
C GLN A 45 8.06 -19.41 -2.50
N ALA A 46 9.27 -19.35 -3.07
CA ALA A 46 10.47 -18.93 -2.36
C ALA A 46 10.43 -17.42 -2.08
N ALA A 47 9.96 -16.61 -3.03
CA ALA A 47 9.82 -15.16 -2.87
C ALA A 47 8.92 -14.76 -1.70
N LYS A 48 7.88 -15.56 -1.38
CA LYS A 48 7.03 -15.32 -0.19
C LYS A 48 7.82 -15.29 1.12
N TYR A 49 8.95 -15.99 1.25
CA TYR A 49 9.74 -15.98 2.48
C TYR A 49 10.47 -14.64 2.70
N TYR A 50 10.70 -13.87 1.64
CA TYR A 50 11.38 -12.58 1.71
C TYR A 50 10.42 -11.40 1.95
N VAL A 51 9.11 -11.59 1.76
CA VAL A 51 8.08 -10.62 2.13
C VAL A 51 7.75 -10.78 3.61
N THR A 52 8.68 -10.35 4.46
CA THR A 52 8.57 -10.37 5.92
C THR A 52 7.73 -9.21 6.45
N GLU A 53 7.40 -9.21 7.74
CA GLU A 53 6.70 -8.08 8.36
C GLU A 53 7.48 -6.77 8.26
N ASP A 54 8.81 -6.80 8.44
CA ASP A 54 9.66 -5.61 8.26
C ASP A 54 9.59 -5.06 6.83
N TYR A 55 9.51 -5.95 5.84
CA TYR A 55 9.28 -5.54 4.46
C TYR A 55 7.91 -4.88 4.31
N LEU A 56 6.86 -5.43 4.92
CA LEU A 56 5.51 -4.87 4.88
C LEU A 56 5.42 -3.50 5.56
N ARG A 57 6.14 -3.28 6.67
CA ARG A 57 6.22 -1.96 7.31
C ARG A 57 6.83 -0.92 6.35
N LYS A 58 7.97 -1.26 5.74
CA LYS A 58 8.62 -0.40 4.73
C LYS A 58 7.74 -0.14 3.52
N LEU A 59 6.99 -1.16 3.07
CA LEU A 59 6.00 -1.02 2.01
C LEU A 59 4.88 -0.06 2.42
N GLY A 60 4.35 -0.21 3.64
CA GLY A 60 3.34 0.69 4.20
C GLY A 60 3.81 2.14 4.27
N ASP A 61 5.04 2.37 4.75
CA ASP A 61 5.65 3.70 4.78
C ASP A 61 5.81 4.29 3.37
N HIS A 62 6.19 3.45 2.40
CA HIS A 62 6.33 3.86 1.01
C HIS A 62 4.98 4.24 0.39
N ILE A 63 3.94 3.44 0.62
CA ILE A 63 2.56 3.73 0.18
C ILE A 63 2.08 5.05 0.79
N ALA A 64 2.26 5.22 2.11
CA ALA A 64 1.84 6.44 2.79
C ALA A 64 2.59 7.67 2.28
N LYS A 65 3.89 7.55 2.01
CA LYS A 65 4.68 8.61 1.39
C LYS A 65 4.15 8.95 0.00
N ALA A 66 3.92 7.95 -0.86
CA ALA A 66 3.41 8.17 -2.21
C ALA A 66 2.02 8.84 -2.20
N ILE A 67 1.14 8.47 -1.27
CA ILE A 67 -0.17 9.09 -1.10
C ILE A 67 -0.03 10.54 -0.66
N ARG A 68 0.84 10.84 0.32
CA ARG A 68 1.10 12.23 0.77
C ARG A 68 1.66 13.08 -0.36
N GLU A 69 2.58 12.55 -1.15
CA GLU A 69 3.16 13.24 -2.32
C GLU A 69 2.10 13.50 -3.39
N ALA A 70 1.25 12.51 -3.68
CA ALA A 70 0.12 12.66 -4.61
C ALA A 70 -0.92 13.70 -4.12
N GLN A 71 -1.17 13.76 -2.81
CA GLN A 71 -2.04 14.78 -2.21
C GLN A 71 -1.42 16.18 -2.29
N ALA A 72 -0.10 16.31 -2.06
CA ALA A 72 0.60 17.59 -2.15
C ALA A 72 0.69 18.11 -3.60
N ALA A 73 0.77 17.21 -4.58
CA ALA A 73 0.80 17.57 -5.99
C ALA A 73 -0.56 18.01 -6.56
N ASP A 74 -1.67 17.67 -5.89
CA ASP A 74 -3.03 18.05 -6.29
C ASP A 74 -3.67 19.03 -5.29
N PRO A 75 -3.45 20.36 -5.44
CA PRO A 75 -4.03 21.37 -4.56
C PRO A 75 -5.56 21.45 -4.61
N ARG A 76 -6.22 20.74 -5.53
CA ARG A 76 -7.68 20.78 -5.71
C ARG A 76 -8.41 19.63 -5.02
N ARG A 77 -7.70 18.61 -4.54
CA ARG A 77 -8.33 17.39 -3.96
C ARG A 77 -9.00 17.60 -2.61
N GLY A 78 -8.77 18.75 -1.96
CA GLY A 78 -9.46 19.18 -0.73
C GLY A 78 -10.55 20.24 -0.93
N LEU A 79 -10.78 20.70 -2.17
CA LEU A 79 -11.80 21.72 -2.46
C LEU A 79 -13.15 21.05 -2.74
N ARG A 80 -14.15 21.34 -1.90
CA ARG A 80 -15.55 21.00 -2.19
C ARG A 80 -16.04 21.86 -3.35
N VAL A 81 -16.50 21.24 -4.42
CA VAL A 81 -17.23 21.94 -5.50
C VAL A 81 -18.51 22.50 -4.87
N VAL A 82 -18.61 23.82 -4.78
CA VAL A 82 -19.84 24.53 -4.38
C VAL A 82 -20.59 24.87 -5.68
N PRO A 83 -21.84 24.40 -5.88
CA PRO A 83 -22.63 24.81 -7.02
C PRO A 83 -22.90 26.32 -6.97
N PRO A 84 -23.03 27.01 -8.12
CA PRO A 84 -23.34 28.44 -8.15
C PRO A 84 -24.66 28.70 -7.40
N ALA A 85 -24.67 29.74 -6.56
CA ALA A 85 -25.89 30.19 -5.91
C ALA A 85 -26.76 30.91 -6.95
N ASP A 86 -27.97 30.40 -7.15
CA ASP A 86 -29.05 31.09 -7.87
C ASP A 86 -29.66 32.20 -6.99
#